data_AF-A0A2T1EEW0-F1
#
_entry.id   AF-A0A2T1EEW0-F1
#
_cell.length_a   1.000
_cell.length_b   1.000
_cell.length_c   1.000
_cell.angle_alpha   90.00
_cell.angle_beta   90.00
_cell.angle_gamma   90.00
#
_symmetry.space_group_name_H-M   'P 1'
#
loop_
_entity.id
_entity.type
_entity.pdbx_description
1 polymer ?
#
loop_
_entity_poly.entity_id
_entity_poly.type
_entity_poly.pdbx_seq_one_letter_code
_entity_poly.pdbx_strand_id
1 'polypeptide(L)'
;MINWSSRIPYPRSWISAIFLCLILSGLVKGADKVLKIGYYLTRHLPRLDAMFGLITILSPILFIAIIHHFLNLLLDVLLPNNELLKLDKVQGWNPGLISWWKGLYSWLVIFLATIITIGVLDFLVIDVSSVRYLYHGSRDNLLVSIIVIIWVTTAAYLYHFEHLVKRSVIATAKSQ
;
A
#
# COMPACT_ATOMS: atom_id res chain seq x y z
N MET A 1 4.57 29.18 7.01
CA MET A 1 4.58 27.69 6.98
C MET A 1 3.42 27.22 7.83
N ILE A 2 2.44 26.51 7.27
CA ILE A 2 1.35 25.96 8.08
C ILE A 2 1.96 24.84 8.94
N ASN A 3 2.01 25.04 10.25
CA ASN A 3 2.44 24.03 11.22
C ASN A 3 1.40 22.90 11.24
N TRP A 4 1.52 21.97 10.29
CA TRP A 4 0.72 20.75 10.30
C TRP A 4 1.10 19.95 11.54
N SER A 5 0.11 19.70 12.40
CA SER A 5 0.31 18.95 13.65
C SER A 5 0.93 17.60 13.35
N SER A 6 1.98 17.22 14.09
CA SER A 6 2.63 15.92 13.96
C SER A 6 1.68 14.74 14.24
N ARG A 7 0.54 15.01 14.87
CA ARG A 7 -0.49 14.02 15.25
C ARG A 7 -1.41 13.61 14.11
N ILE A 8 -1.55 14.42 13.06
CA ILE A 8 -2.46 14.13 11.95
C ILE A 8 -1.62 13.76 10.72
N PRO A 9 -1.89 12.62 10.05
CA PRO A 9 -1.17 12.25 8.84
C PRO A 9 -1.21 13.35 7.78
N TYR A 10 -0.09 13.55 7.09
CA TYR A 10 -0.05 14.49 5.96
C TYR A 10 -1.07 14.10 4.87
N PRO A 11 -1.66 15.06 4.13
CA PRO A 11 -2.62 14.75 3.07
C PRO A 11 -2.10 13.73 2.04
N ARG A 12 -0.79 13.76 1.75
CA ARG A 12 -0.14 12.78 0.87
C ARG A 12 -0.24 11.35 1.40
N SER A 13 -0.06 11.15 2.69
CA SER A 13 -0.16 9.83 3.34
C SER A 13 -1.56 9.25 3.24
N TRP A 14 -2.60 10.11 3.33
CA TRP A 14 -3.99 9.71 3.09
C TRP A 14 -4.22 9.28 1.64
N ILE A 15 -3.73 10.05 0.66
CA ILE A 15 -3.86 9.71 -0.77
C ILE A 15 -3.18 8.35 -1.04
N SER A 16 -1.97 8.15 -0.52
CA SER A 16 -1.25 6.87 -0.65
C SER A 16 -2.03 5.71 -0.03
N ALA A 17 -2.59 5.88 1.16
CA ALA A 17 -3.39 4.84 1.82
C ALA A 17 -4.68 4.49 1.06
N ILE A 18 -5.43 5.49 0.60
CA ILE A 18 -6.65 5.28 -0.20
C ILE A 18 -6.31 4.57 -1.49
N PHE A 19 -5.26 5.01 -2.17
CA PHE A 19 -4.83 4.42 -3.43
C PHE A 19 -4.34 2.98 -3.25
N LEU A 20 -3.58 2.71 -2.17
CA LEU A 20 -3.18 1.36 -1.79
C LEU A 20 -4.40 0.46 -1.54
N CYS A 21 -5.44 0.97 -0.87
CA CYS A 21 -6.70 0.25 -0.66
C CYS A 21 -7.39 -0.12 -1.99
N LEU A 22 -7.36 0.78 -2.98
CA LEU A 22 -7.91 0.53 -4.32
C LEU A 22 -7.09 -0.52 -5.08
N ILE A 23 -5.76 -0.41 -5.04
CA ILE A 23 -4.85 -1.40 -5.65
C ILE A 23 -5.10 -2.77 -5.02
N LEU A 24 -5.18 -2.83 -3.69
CA LEU A 24 -5.39 -4.08 -2.95
C LEU A 24 -6.71 -4.75 -3.33
N SER A 25 -7.80 -3.98 -3.42
CA SER A 25 -9.09 -4.46 -3.93
C SER A 25 -8.97 -5.03 -5.35
N GLY A 26 -8.23 -4.35 -6.23
CA GLY A 26 -7.97 -4.81 -7.60
C GLY A 26 -7.13 -6.09 -7.65
N LEU A 27 -6.07 -6.15 -6.84
CA LEU A 27 -5.17 -7.29 -6.73
C LEU A 27 -5.91 -8.54 -6.27
N VAL A 28 -6.76 -8.46 -5.24
CA VAL A 28 -7.49 -9.64 -4.77
C VAL A 28 -8.47 -10.17 -5.82
N LYS A 29 -9.17 -9.27 -6.53
CA LYS A 29 -10.05 -9.67 -7.64
C LYS A 29 -9.28 -10.33 -8.78
N GLY A 30 -8.06 -9.87 -9.08
CA GLY A 30 -7.18 -10.48 -10.07
C GLY A 30 -6.59 -11.80 -9.59
N ALA A 31 -6.24 -11.90 -8.31
CA ALA A 31 -5.57 -13.04 -7.71
C ALA A 31 -6.37 -14.33 -7.86
N ASP A 32 -7.70 -14.31 -7.70
CA ASP A 32 -8.52 -15.51 -7.86
C ASP A 32 -8.37 -16.14 -9.27
N LYS A 33 -8.31 -15.31 -10.31
CA LYS A 33 -8.08 -15.78 -11.68
C LYS A 33 -6.66 -16.33 -11.87
N VAL A 34 -5.66 -15.60 -11.36
CA VAL A 34 -4.24 -15.99 -11.48
C VAL A 34 -3.97 -17.28 -10.72
N LEU A 35 -4.53 -17.45 -9.53
CA LEU A 35 -4.38 -18.65 -8.70
C LEU A 35 -5.04 -19.86 -9.35
N LYS A 36 -6.23 -19.72 -9.96
CA LYS A 36 -6.88 -20.82 -10.71
C LYS A 36 -6.01 -21.30 -11.89
N ILE A 37 -5.43 -20.36 -12.63
CA ILE A 37 -4.51 -20.68 -13.73
C ILE A 37 -3.24 -21.35 -13.17
N GLY A 38 -2.64 -20.77 -12.12
CA GLY A 38 -1.46 -21.32 -11.46
C GLY A 38 -1.69 -22.75 -10.95
N TYR A 39 -2.83 -23.01 -10.32
CA TYR A 39 -3.23 -24.34 -9.86
C TYR A 39 -3.38 -25.33 -11.02
N TYR A 40 -3.99 -24.90 -12.12
CA TYR A 40 -4.09 -25.73 -13.32
C TYR A 40 -2.71 -26.09 -13.89
N LEU A 41 -1.80 -25.13 -13.99
CA LEU A 41 -0.44 -25.34 -14.51
C LEU A 41 0.40 -26.23 -13.59
N THR A 42 0.38 -25.99 -12.28
CA THR A 42 1.12 -26.79 -11.29
C THR A 42 0.65 -28.24 -11.24
N ARG A 43 -0.65 -28.49 -11.47
CA ARG A 43 -1.19 -29.85 -11.62
C ARG A 43 -0.58 -30.62 -12.80
N HIS A 44 -0.24 -29.94 -13.90
CA HIS A 44 0.36 -30.57 -15.08
C HIS A 44 1.90 -30.53 -15.04
N LEU A 45 2.48 -29.57 -14.32
CA LEU A 45 3.92 -29.33 -14.22
C LEU A 45 4.31 -29.15 -12.74
N PRO A 46 4.30 -30.23 -11.92
CA PRO A 46 4.49 -30.14 -10.47
C PRO A 46 5.87 -29.61 -10.06
N ARG A 47 6.87 -29.73 -10.94
CA ARG A 47 8.22 -29.15 -10.72
C ARG A 47 8.22 -27.63 -10.65
N LEU A 48 7.17 -26.96 -11.15
CA LEU A 48 7.07 -25.50 -11.19
C LEU A 48 6.34 -24.92 -9.97
N ASP A 49 5.84 -25.75 -9.05
CA ASP A 49 5.01 -25.28 -7.93
C ASP A 49 5.73 -24.24 -7.05
N ALA A 50 6.97 -24.52 -6.64
CA ALA A 50 7.77 -23.57 -5.87
C ALA A 50 8.04 -22.26 -6.64
N MET A 51 8.24 -22.33 -7.96
CA MET A 51 8.45 -21.15 -8.80
C MET A 51 7.18 -20.30 -8.89
N PHE A 52 6.03 -20.94 -9.10
CA PHE A 52 4.74 -20.24 -9.12
C PHE A 52 4.42 -19.61 -7.77
N GLY A 53 4.63 -20.32 -6.65
CA GLY A 53 4.45 -19.76 -5.31
C GLY A 53 5.30 -18.51 -5.07
N LEU A 54 6.58 -18.55 -5.47
CA LEU A 54 7.48 -17.40 -5.36
C LEU A 54 7.05 -16.21 -6.23
N ILE A 55 6.64 -16.46 -7.48
CA ILE A 55 6.10 -15.44 -8.38
C ILE A 55 4.81 -14.84 -7.80
N THR A 56 3.92 -15.66 -7.23
CA THR A 56 2.69 -15.19 -6.60
C THR A 56 2.97 -14.25 -5.43
N ILE A 57 4.00 -14.52 -4.62
CA ILE A 57 4.38 -13.66 -3.49
C ILE A 57 5.07 -12.37 -3.95
N LEU A 58 5.91 -12.43 -4.99
CA LEU A 58 6.69 -11.27 -5.45
C LEU A 58 5.93 -10.38 -6.44
N SER A 59 4.96 -10.92 -7.19
CA SER A 59 4.20 -10.18 -8.21
C SER A 59 3.47 -8.94 -7.66
N PRO A 60 2.90 -8.93 -6.44
CA PRO A 60 2.28 -7.74 -5.89
C PRO A 60 3.30 -6.62 -5.67
N ILE A 61 4.53 -6.93 -5.26
CA ILE A 61 5.59 -5.94 -5.03
C ILE A 61 5.90 -5.20 -6.33
N LEU A 62 6.08 -5.95 -7.44
CA LEU A 62 6.31 -5.40 -8.78
C LEU A 62 5.16 -4.49 -9.22
N PHE A 63 3.94 -5.00 -9.09
CA PHE A 63 2.74 -4.29 -9.50
C PHE A 63 2.57 -2.99 -8.70
N ILE A 64 2.71 -3.06 -7.37
CA ILE A 64 2.60 -1.90 -6.48
C ILE A 64 3.70 -0.88 -6.77
N ALA A 65 4.95 -1.30 -7.03
CA ALA A 65 6.05 -0.41 -7.36
C ALA A 65 5.77 0.40 -8.65
N ILE A 66 5.28 -0.27 -9.69
CA ILE A 66 4.93 0.36 -10.97
C ILE A 66 3.81 1.39 -10.76
N ILE A 67 2.72 1.00 -10.09
CA ILE A 67 1.60 1.94 -9.90
C ILE A 67 2.02 3.11 -9.00
N HIS A 68 2.81 2.88 -7.95
CA HIS A 68 3.33 3.98 -7.13
C HIS A 68 4.24 4.93 -7.92
N HIS A 69 5.02 4.42 -8.86
CA HIS A 69 5.82 5.25 -9.75
C HIS A 69 4.93 6.19 -10.56
N PHE A 70 3.90 5.65 -11.23
CA PHE A 70 2.94 6.45 -12.00
C PHE A 70 2.13 7.42 -11.13
N LEU A 71 1.73 7.02 -9.92
CA LEU A 71 1.04 7.91 -8.99
C LEU A 71 1.91 9.11 -8.62
N ASN A 72 3.20 8.91 -8.34
CA ASN A 72 4.08 10.03 -8.03
C ASN A 72 4.26 10.96 -9.24
N LEU A 73 4.42 10.41 -10.45
CA LEU A 73 4.45 11.22 -11.67
C LEU A 73 3.17 12.05 -11.84
N LEU A 74 2.00 11.44 -11.61
CA LEU A 74 0.71 12.14 -11.68
C LEU A 74 0.59 13.24 -10.61
N LEU A 75 1.01 12.96 -9.37
CA LEU A 75 0.99 13.93 -8.28
C LEU A 75 1.99 15.07 -8.49
N ASP A 76 3.16 14.80 -9.08
CA ASP A 76 4.15 15.83 -9.44
C ASP A 76 3.59 16.80 -10.49
N VAL A 77 2.79 16.30 -11.45
CA VAL A 77 2.10 17.12 -12.45
C VAL A 77 0.94 17.92 -11.84
N LEU A 78 0.15 17.30 -10.96
CA LEU A 78 -1.04 17.94 -10.37
C LEU A 78 -0.68 18.93 -9.24
N LEU A 79 0.43 18.72 -8.52
CA LEU A 79 0.83 19.49 -7.35
C LEU A 79 2.31 19.94 -7.41
N PRO A 80 2.72 20.69 -8.45
CA PRO A 80 4.14 20.97 -8.73
C PRO A 80 4.87 21.80 -7.66
N ASN A 81 4.14 22.56 -6.83
CA ASN A 81 4.72 23.47 -5.83
C ASN A 81 4.82 22.87 -4.41
N ASN A 82 4.55 21.57 -4.24
CA ASN A 82 4.67 20.96 -2.92
C ASN A 82 6.13 20.64 -2.61
N GLU A 83 6.76 21.40 -1.71
CA GLU A 83 8.14 21.17 -1.23
C GLU A 83 8.38 19.73 -0.75
N LEU A 84 7.30 19.07 -0.34
CA LEU A 84 7.25 17.67 0.07
C LEU A 84 7.41 16.66 -1.08
N LEU A 85 6.96 17.00 -2.29
CA LEU A 85 7.12 16.18 -3.50
C LEU A 85 8.56 16.26 -4.04
N LYS A 86 9.25 17.38 -3.80
CA LYS A 86 10.66 17.55 -4.21
C LYS A 86 11.61 16.51 -3.61
N LEU A 87 11.30 16.00 -2.41
CA LEU A 87 12.11 14.96 -1.74
C LEU A 87 12.03 13.59 -2.42
N ASP A 88 10.95 13.34 -3.15
CA ASP A 88 10.65 12.06 -3.79
C ASP A 88 10.65 12.20 -5.32
N LYS A 89 11.24 13.27 -5.86
CA LYS A 89 11.19 13.60 -7.29
C LYS A 89 11.61 12.40 -8.12
N VAL A 90 10.65 11.85 -8.83
CA VAL A 90 10.86 10.70 -9.70
C VAL A 90 11.16 11.25 -11.09
N GLN A 91 12.27 10.84 -11.70
CA GLN A 91 12.67 11.33 -13.03
C GLN A 91 12.82 10.17 -14.00
N GLY A 92 12.14 10.26 -15.15
CA GLY A 92 12.14 9.22 -16.19
C GLY A 92 10.97 8.23 -16.09
N TRP A 93 10.84 7.38 -17.12
CA TRP A 93 9.76 6.40 -17.28
C TRP A 93 10.05 5.04 -16.63
N ASN A 94 11.31 4.79 -16.24
CA ASN A 94 11.72 3.51 -15.66
C ASN A 94 11.66 3.58 -14.13
N PRO A 95 11.06 2.60 -13.42
CA PRO A 95 11.09 2.56 -11.97
C PRO A 95 12.54 2.41 -11.45
N GLY A 96 13.11 3.51 -10.96
CA GLY A 96 14.38 3.50 -10.23
C GLY A 96 14.24 2.86 -8.84
N LEU A 97 15.37 2.69 -8.14
CA LEU A 97 15.45 2.08 -6.80
C LEU A 97 14.43 2.65 -5.78
N ILE A 98 14.12 3.95 -5.87
CA ILE A 98 13.12 4.62 -5.03
C ILE A 98 11.71 4.07 -5.27
N SER A 99 11.36 3.74 -6.51
CA SER A 99 10.07 3.11 -6.84
C SER A 99 9.97 1.69 -6.28
N TRP A 100 11.06 0.93 -6.36
CA TRP A 100 11.15 -0.41 -5.77
C TRP A 100 11.01 -0.38 -4.26
N TRP A 101 11.70 0.55 -3.59
CA TRP A 101 11.54 0.79 -2.16
C TRP A 101 10.09 1.11 -1.80
N LYS A 102 9.43 2.01 -2.56
CA LYS A 102 8.02 2.34 -2.33
C LYS A 102 7.10 1.13 -2.51
N GLY A 103 7.36 0.27 -3.49
CA GLY A 103 6.62 -0.99 -3.67
C GLY A 103 6.75 -1.91 -2.46
N LEU A 104 7.99 -2.11 -1.99
CA LEU A 104 8.30 -2.97 -0.85
C LEU A 104 7.73 -2.41 0.46
N TYR A 105 7.84 -1.09 0.68
CA TYR A 105 7.23 -0.42 1.83
C TYR A 105 5.72 -0.53 1.81
N SER A 106 5.08 -0.34 0.65
CA SER A 106 3.63 -0.47 0.51
C SER A 106 3.15 -1.90 0.77
N TRP A 107 3.96 -2.90 0.40
CA TRP A 107 3.70 -4.29 0.74
C TRP A 107 3.74 -4.52 2.26
N LEU A 108 4.75 -3.97 2.95
CA LEU A 108 4.82 -3.97 4.40
C LEU A 108 3.62 -3.26 5.05
N VAL A 109 3.20 -2.11 4.51
CA VAL A 109 2.02 -1.38 4.98
C VAL A 109 0.76 -2.22 4.87
N ILE A 110 0.57 -2.97 3.78
CA ILE A 110 -0.57 -3.89 3.65
C ILE A 110 -0.57 -4.90 4.79
N PHE A 111 0.55 -5.56 5.06
CA PHE A 111 0.65 -6.54 6.14
C PHE A 111 0.36 -5.93 7.52
N LEU A 112 1.06 -4.84 7.86
CA LEU A 112 0.92 -4.20 9.17
C LEU A 112 -0.49 -3.62 9.37
N ALA A 113 -1.03 -2.92 8.37
CA ALA A 113 -2.38 -2.36 8.46
C ALA A 113 -3.43 -3.46 8.63
N THR A 114 -3.26 -4.60 7.96
CA THR A 114 -4.17 -5.75 8.11
C THR A 114 -4.08 -6.37 9.50
N ILE A 115 -2.86 -6.61 10.02
CA ILE A 115 -2.67 -7.15 11.38
C ILE A 115 -3.26 -6.22 12.44
N ILE A 116 -3.00 -4.92 12.34
CA ILE A 116 -3.55 -3.93 13.28
C ILE A 116 -5.08 -3.87 13.16
N THR A 117 -5.63 -3.88 11.93
CA THR A 117 -7.09 -3.89 11.72
C THR A 117 -7.72 -5.14 12.35
N ILE A 118 -7.12 -6.32 12.19
CA ILE A 118 -7.57 -7.55 12.85
C ILE A 118 -7.58 -7.36 14.37
N GLY A 119 -6.49 -6.85 14.95
CA GLY A 119 -6.41 -6.62 16.40
C GLY A 119 -7.44 -5.60 16.91
N VAL A 120 -7.72 -4.55 16.13
CA VAL A 120 -8.76 -3.56 16.46
C VAL A 120 -10.15 -4.19 16.40
N LEU A 121 -10.44 -5.02 15.38
CA LEU A 121 -11.74 -5.68 15.26
C LEU A 121 -11.96 -6.70 16.39
N ASP A 122 -10.94 -7.48 16.72
CA ASP A 122 -10.96 -8.42 17.84
C ASP A 122 -11.22 -7.69 19.17
N PHE A 123 -10.54 -6.56 19.39
CA PHE A 123 -10.78 -5.70 20.56
C PHE A 123 -12.21 -5.12 20.60
N LEU A 124 -12.79 -4.81 19.44
CA LEU A 124 -14.17 -4.33 19.32
C LEU A 124 -15.23 -5.45 19.33
N VAL A 125 -14.81 -6.71 19.52
CA VAL A 125 -15.69 -7.90 19.50
C VAL A 125 -16.46 -8.02 18.17
N ILE A 126 -15.84 -7.53 17.09
CA ILE A 126 -16.34 -7.71 15.73
C ILE A 126 -15.67 -8.96 15.16
N ASP A 127 -16.46 -9.84 14.53
CA ASP A 127 -15.93 -11.06 13.91
C ASP A 127 -14.79 -10.73 12.96
N VAL A 128 -13.60 -11.29 13.23
CA VAL A 128 -12.37 -11.12 12.44
C VAL A 128 -12.56 -11.61 11.01
N SER A 129 -13.47 -12.55 10.76
CA SER A 129 -13.83 -13.00 9.41
C SER A 129 -14.34 -11.83 8.53
N SER A 130 -14.85 -10.77 9.17
CA SER A 130 -15.31 -9.54 8.52
C SER A 130 -14.18 -8.80 7.80
N VAL A 131 -12.90 -9.03 8.11
CA VAL A 131 -11.77 -8.46 7.34
C VAL A 131 -11.84 -8.85 5.86
N ARG A 132 -12.49 -9.98 5.53
CA ARG A 132 -12.75 -10.38 4.14
C ARG A 132 -13.52 -9.30 3.35
N TYR A 133 -14.32 -8.48 4.02
CA TYR A 133 -15.05 -7.36 3.42
C TYR A 133 -14.13 -6.29 2.84
N LEU A 134 -12.92 -6.12 3.36
CA LEU A 134 -11.90 -5.23 2.78
C LEU A 134 -11.61 -5.59 1.32
N TYR A 135 -11.73 -6.89 0.98
CA TYR A 135 -11.32 -7.43 -0.31
C TYR A 135 -12.50 -7.84 -1.21
N HIS A 136 -13.61 -8.27 -0.61
CA HIS A 136 -14.75 -8.87 -1.34
C HIS A 136 -16.10 -8.18 -1.07
N GLY A 137 -16.14 -7.16 -0.21
CA GLY A 137 -17.40 -6.56 0.25
C GLY A 137 -18.20 -5.86 -0.86
N SER A 138 -19.53 -5.99 -0.82
CA SER A 138 -20.43 -5.08 -1.53
C SER A 138 -20.37 -3.69 -0.88
N ARG A 139 -20.46 -2.62 -1.68
CA ARG A 139 -20.33 -1.23 -1.22
C ARG A 139 -21.45 -0.78 -0.28
N ASP A 140 -22.52 -1.56 -0.17
CA ASP A 140 -23.77 -1.16 0.49
C ASP A 140 -23.81 -1.51 1.99
N ASN A 141 -22.78 -2.15 2.53
CA ASN A 141 -22.76 -2.58 3.93
C ASN A 141 -21.92 -1.63 4.79
N LEU A 142 -22.55 -1.05 5.83
CA LEU A 142 -21.92 -0.13 6.78
C LEU A 142 -20.70 -0.73 7.49
N LEU A 143 -20.70 -2.05 7.74
CA LEU A 143 -19.54 -2.75 8.31
C LEU A 143 -18.33 -2.72 7.37
N VAL A 144 -18.56 -2.79 6.04
CA VAL A 144 -17.49 -2.64 5.04
C VAL A 144 -16.89 -1.24 5.16
N SER A 145 -17.72 -0.21 5.31
CA SER A 145 -17.24 1.17 5.46
C SER A 145 -16.38 1.34 6.72
N ILE A 146 -16.79 0.79 7.86
CA ILE A 146 -16.02 0.89 9.12
C ILE A 146 -14.66 0.20 8.98
N ILE A 147 -14.62 -1.02 8.44
CA ILE A 147 -13.38 -1.78 8.27
C ILE A 147 -12.42 -1.05 7.33
N VAL A 148 -12.93 -0.53 6.20
CA VAL A 148 -12.13 0.25 5.25
C VAL A 148 -11.59 1.53 5.92
N ILE A 149 -12.39 2.22 6.72
CA ILE A 149 -11.96 3.44 7.44
C ILE A 149 -10.83 3.11 8.42
N ILE A 150 -10.97 2.05 9.24
CA ILE A 150 -9.93 1.62 10.19
C ILE A 150 -8.65 1.28 9.45
N TRP A 151 -8.76 0.49 8.37
CA TRP A 151 -7.62 0.05 7.58
C TRP A 151 -6.90 1.23 6.89
N VAL A 152 -7.64 2.12 6.22
CA VAL A 152 -7.10 3.29 5.54
C VAL A 152 -6.46 4.26 6.53
N THR A 153 -7.08 4.47 7.70
CA THR A 153 -6.52 5.30 8.76
C THR A 153 -5.19 4.74 9.23
N THR A 154 -5.13 3.43 9.51
CA THR A 154 -3.90 2.76 9.93
C THR A 154 -2.81 2.88 8.86
N ALA A 155 -3.14 2.61 7.61
CA ALA A 155 -2.20 2.76 6.49
C ALA A 155 -1.70 4.21 6.33
N ALA A 156 -2.57 5.21 6.52
CA ALA A 156 -2.19 6.62 6.47
C ALA A 156 -1.18 6.98 7.57
N TYR A 157 -1.34 6.46 8.79
CA TYR A 157 -0.36 6.62 9.86
C TYR A 157 0.98 5.94 9.56
N LEU A 158 0.97 4.75 8.95
CA LEU A 158 2.20 4.08 8.53
C LEU A 158 2.94 4.86 7.44
N TYR A 159 2.24 5.40 6.43
CA TYR A 159 2.87 6.29 5.45
C TYR A 159 3.36 7.62 6.05
N HIS A 160 2.64 8.15 7.03
CA HIS A 160 3.09 9.33 7.78
C HIS A 160 4.40 9.05 8.54
N PHE A 161 4.51 7.89 9.17
CA PHE A 161 5.72 7.44 9.85
C PHE A 161 6.92 7.38 8.89
N GLU A 162 6.77 6.76 7.72
CA GLU A 162 7.83 6.75 6.68
C GLU A 162 8.30 8.18 6.36
N HIS A 163 7.33 9.08 6.23
CA HIS A 163 7.59 10.45 5.87
C HIS A 163 8.39 11.22 6.95
N LEU A 164 8.09 10.96 8.22
CA LEU A 164 8.81 11.54 9.35
C LEU A 164 10.24 11.01 9.40
N VAL A 165 10.44 9.71 9.23
CA VAL A 165 11.77 9.08 9.23
C VAL A 165 12.63 9.62 8.08
N LYS A 166 12.08 9.73 6.86
CA LYS A 166 12.83 10.33 5.74
C LYS A 166 13.26 11.76 6.03
N ARG A 167 12.36 12.57 6.58
CA ARG A 167 12.67 13.96 6.93
C ARG A 167 13.75 14.06 8.00
N SER A 168 13.71 13.22 9.04
CA SER A 168 14.72 13.24 10.11
C SER A 168 16.10 12.86 9.58
N VAL A 169 16.19 11.80 8.75
CA VAL A 169 17.45 11.36 8.15
C VAL A 169 18.08 12.47 7.29
N ILE A 170 17.26 13.14 6.46
CA ILE A 170 17.74 14.24 5.60
C ILE A 170 18.16 15.46 6.42
N ALA A 171 17.43 15.79 7.49
CA ALA A 171 17.77 16.89 8.37
C ALA A 171 19.13 16.65 9.05
N THR A 172 19.38 15.44 9.56
CA THR A 172 20.67 15.06 10.17
C THR A 172 21.79 15.12 9.12
N ALA A 173 21.58 14.60 7.92
CA ALA A 173 22.58 14.62 6.86
C ALA A 173 22.97 16.05 6.40
N LYS A 174 22.07 17.03 6.53
CA LYS A 174 22.36 18.44 6.21
C LYS A 174 23.05 19.22 7.34
N SER A 175 23.04 18.68 8.55
CA SER A 175 23.67 19.30 9.73
C SER A 175 25.13 18.88 9.95
N GLN A 176 25.63 17.96 9.12
CA GLN A 176 27.03 17.52 9.05
C GLN A 176 27.71 18.19 7.85
#